data_AF-A0A7X8VJ83-F1
#
_entry.id   AF-A0A7X8VJ83-F1
#
_cell.length_a   1.000
_cell.length_b   1.000
_cell.length_c   1.000
_cell.angle_alpha   90.00
_cell.angle_beta   90.00
_cell.angle_gamma   90.00
#
_symmetry.space_group_name_H-M   'P 1'
#
loop_
_entity.id
_entity.type
_entity.pdbx_description
1 polymer ?
#
loop_
_entity_poly.entity_id
_entity_poly.type
_entity_poly.pdbx_seq_one_letter_code
_entity_poly.pdbx_strand_id
1 'polypeptide(L)'
;MKDLYRFVNGPWLDTHIIPEDRAVDGTFHKLRDDAEEDVHEIVKADQGRVGALYSSFMDVEGINSVSAESLDPDLDKLSVANIDEFTTVLGELDREGVGAPISYWVTKDSASNNAVAYLVQSGLGLPDEAYYRVEAHAETREAYVEHIARMLEFLDPSRLFGL
;
A
#
# COMPACT_ATOMS: atom_id res chain seq x y z
N MET A 1 -30.30 30.86 -1.50
CA MET A 1 -29.83 29.46 -1.51
C MET A 1 -28.54 29.42 -0.70
N LYS A 2 -28.52 28.78 0.48
CA LYS A 2 -27.34 28.80 1.39
C LYS A 2 -26.44 27.58 1.24
N ASP A 3 -26.90 26.54 0.55
CA ASP A 3 -26.15 25.32 0.28
C ASP A 3 -26.58 24.75 -1.08
N LEU A 4 -25.79 25.04 -2.11
CA LEU A 4 -26.02 24.51 -3.45
C LEU A 4 -25.76 23.00 -3.52
N TYR A 5 -24.80 22.50 -2.75
CA TYR A 5 -24.42 21.09 -2.76
C TYR A 5 -25.58 20.22 -2.25
N ARG A 6 -26.21 20.61 -1.14
CA ARG A 6 -27.37 19.89 -0.60
C ARG A 6 -28.65 20.10 -1.41
N PHE A 7 -28.80 21.24 -2.09
CA PHE A 7 -29.91 21.42 -3.03
C PHE A 7 -29.85 20.43 -4.19
N VAL A 8 -28.66 20.18 -4.75
CA VAL A 8 -28.48 19.28 -5.90
C VAL A 8 -28.42 17.82 -5.47
N ASN A 9 -27.61 17.51 -4.44
CA ASN A 9 -27.27 16.12 -4.07
C ASN A 9 -28.07 15.59 -2.88
N GLY A 10 -28.94 16.43 -2.29
CA GLY A 10 -29.68 16.13 -1.05
C GLY A 10 -30.35 14.76 -1.05
N PRO A 11 -31.21 14.47 -2.04
CA PRO A 11 -31.89 13.18 -2.12
C PRO A 11 -30.95 11.98 -2.13
N TRP A 12 -29.82 12.06 -2.85
CA TRP A 12 -28.85 10.95 -2.91
C TRP A 12 -28.14 10.77 -1.58
N LEU A 13 -27.65 11.85 -0.98
CA LEU A 13 -26.93 11.82 0.31
C LEU A 13 -27.79 11.33 1.47
N ASP A 14 -29.12 11.47 1.38
CA ASP A 14 -30.03 11.06 2.44
C ASP A 14 -30.38 9.56 2.38
N THR A 15 -30.18 8.93 1.22
CA THR A 15 -30.53 7.52 0.98
C THR A 15 -29.35 6.61 0.71
N HIS A 16 -28.24 7.18 0.24
CA HIS A 16 -27.06 6.41 -0.15
C HIS A 16 -26.31 5.92 1.08
N ILE A 17 -25.97 4.64 1.07
CA ILE A 17 -25.13 4.01 2.08
C ILE A 17 -23.78 3.75 1.42
N ILE A 18 -22.71 4.28 2.02
CA ILE A 18 -21.35 3.97 1.56
C ILE A 18 -21.16 2.45 1.73
N PRO A 19 -20.83 1.70 0.65
CA PRO A 19 -20.56 0.28 0.74
C PRO A 19 -19.47 -0.05 1.78
N GLU A 20 -19.58 -1.19 2.45
CA GLU A 20 -18.69 -1.57 3.56
C GLU A 20 -17.22 -1.75 3.15
N ASP A 21 -16.95 -1.92 1.85
CA ASP A 21 -15.62 -2.12 1.29
C ASP A 21 -14.86 -0.80 1.01
N ARG A 22 -15.46 0.36 1.28
CA ARG A 22 -14.87 1.66 0.94
C ARG A 22 -15.17 2.74 1.98
N ALA A 23 -14.25 3.69 2.10
CA ALA A 23 -14.37 4.80 3.05
C ALA A 23 -15.17 6.00 2.50
N VAL A 24 -15.29 6.12 1.17
CA VAL A 24 -15.95 7.23 0.47
C VAL A 24 -16.65 6.68 -0.77
N ASP A 25 -17.76 7.28 -1.17
CA ASP A 25 -18.47 6.92 -2.40
C ASP A 25 -19.08 8.14 -3.11
N GLY A 26 -19.42 7.97 -4.39
CA GLY A 26 -20.03 9.00 -5.22
C GLY A 26 -19.84 8.75 -6.71
N THR A 27 -20.13 9.76 -7.54
CA THR A 27 -20.12 9.60 -9.01
C THR A 27 -18.78 9.10 -9.57
N PHE A 28 -17.64 9.54 -9.02
CA PHE A 28 -16.33 9.05 -9.47
C PHE A 28 -16.08 7.58 -9.13
N HIS A 29 -16.61 7.08 -8.01
CA HIS A 29 -16.53 5.66 -7.67
C HIS A 29 -17.42 4.85 -8.61
N LYS A 30 -18.63 5.32 -8.95
CA LYS A 30 -19.44 4.64 -9.95
C LYS A 30 -18.73 4.51 -11.29
N LEU A 31 -18.08 5.59 -11.78
CA LEU A 31 -17.29 5.55 -13.01
C LEU A 31 -16.08 4.61 -12.90
N ARG A 32 -15.44 4.56 -11.73
CA ARG A 32 -14.35 3.62 -11.47
C ARG A 32 -14.85 2.17 -11.50
N ASP A 33 -15.97 1.87 -10.84
CA ASP A 33 -16.55 0.52 -10.78
C ASP A 33 -16.94 0.04 -12.19
N ASP A 34 -17.53 0.91 -13.02
CA ASP A 34 -17.85 0.59 -14.41
C ASP A 34 -16.58 0.31 -15.24
N ALA A 35 -15.54 1.13 -15.08
CA ALA A 35 -14.26 0.93 -15.77
C ALA A 35 -13.51 -0.32 -15.27
N GLU A 36 -13.63 -0.65 -13.99
CA GLU A 36 -13.03 -1.85 -13.39
C GLU A 36 -13.64 -3.11 -14.00
N GLU A 37 -14.96 -3.15 -14.20
CA GLU A 37 -15.63 -4.28 -14.88
C GLU A 37 -15.17 -4.43 -16.33
N ASP A 38 -15.07 -3.32 -17.09
CA ASP A 38 -14.55 -3.36 -18.45
C ASP A 38 -13.10 -3.88 -18.49
N VAL A 39 -12.26 -3.44 -17.55
CA VAL A 39 -10.86 -3.91 -17.43
C VAL A 39 -10.82 -5.38 -17.04
N HIS A 40 -11.68 -5.86 -16.13
CA HIS A 40 -11.78 -7.26 -15.76
C HIS A 40 -12.00 -8.16 -16.97
N GLU A 41 -12.93 -7.80 -17.86
CA GLU A 41 -13.20 -8.59 -19.05
C GLU A 41 -12.02 -8.60 -20.02
N ILE A 42 -11.30 -7.48 -20.15
CA ILE A 42 -10.09 -7.38 -20.96
C ILE A 42 -8.97 -8.28 -20.40
N VAL A 43 -8.66 -8.18 -19.10
CA VAL A 43 -7.53 -8.90 -18.51
C VAL A 43 -7.80 -10.40 -18.38
N LYS A 44 -9.05 -10.84 -18.20
CA LYS A 44 -9.43 -12.27 -18.23
C LYS A 44 -9.22 -12.89 -19.61
N ALA A 45 -9.48 -12.13 -20.68
CA ALA A 45 -9.31 -12.61 -22.04
C ALA A 45 -7.85 -12.58 -22.51
N ASP A 46 -7.01 -11.74 -21.90
CA ASP A 46 -5.59 -11.59 -22.24
C ASP A 46 -4.81 -12.89 -21.98
N GLN A 47 -4.14 -13.41 -23.01
CA GLN A 47 -3.28 -14.60 -22.91
C GLN A 47 -1.80 -14.23 -22.73
N GLY A 48 -1.51 -12.94 -22.51
CA GLY A 48 -0.18 -12.40 -22.33
C GLY A 48 0.16 -12.23 -20.85
N ARG A 49 1.16 -11.37 -20.59
CA ARG A 49 1.66 -11.12 -19.24
C ARG A 49 0.62 -10.49 -18.33
N VAL A 50 -0.31 -9.70 -18.87
CA VAL A 50 -1.33 -9.00 -18.08
C VAL A 50 -2.35 -10.00 -17.56
N GLY A 51 -2.87 -10.89 -18.42
CA GLY A 51 -3.79 -11.93 -17.99
C GLY A 51 -3.14 -12.97 -17.08
N ALA A 52 -1.85 -13.28 -17.29
CA ALA A 52 -1.10 -14.15 -16.38
C ALA A 52 -0.95 -13.52 -14.98
N LEU A 53 -0.64 -12.21 -14.90
CA LEU A 53 -0.56 -11.49 -13.63
C LEU A 53 -1.92 -11.46 -12.92
N TYR A 54 -2.98 -11.12 -13.66
CA TYR A 54 -4.34 -11.12 -13.11
C TYR A 54 -4.73 -12.51 -12.57
N SER A 55 -4.51 -13.56 -13.36
CA SER A 55 -4.81 -14.94 -12.95
C SER A 55 -4.01 -15.35 -11.70
N SER A 56 -2.74 -14.96 -11.61
CA SER A 56 -1.91 -15.22 -10.42
C SER A 56 -2.44 -14.49 -9.18
N PHE A 57 -2.97 -13.27 -9.34
CA PHE A 57 -3.52 -12.50 -8.21
C PHE A 57 -4.88 -13.05 -7.76
N MET A 58 -5.69 -13.57 -8.69
CA MET A 58 -7.02 -14.10 -8.40
C MET A 58 -7.01 -15.54 -7.86
N ASP A 59 -5.86 -16.22 -7.87
CA ASP A 59 -5.72 -17.59 -7.36
C ASP A 59 -5.61 -17.63 -5.82
N VAL A 60 -6.75 -17.41 -5.15
CA VAL A 60 -6.85 -17.43 -3.69
C VAL A 60 -6.45 -18.78 -3.10
N GLU A 61 -6.73 -19.89 -3.79
CA GLU A 61 -6.33 -21.22 -3.33
C GLU A 61 -4.80 -21.37 -3.37
N GLY A 62 -4.18 -20.98 -4.48
CA GLY A 62 -2.72 -20.95 -4.63
C GLY A 62 -2.07 -20.06 -3.57
N ILE A 63 -2.58 -18.85 -3.36
CA ILE A 63 -2.06 -17.91 -2.35
C ILE A 63 -2.18 -18.48 -0.94
N ASN A 64 -3.30 -19.13 -0.59
CA ASN A 64 -3.48 -19.74 0.74
C ASN A 64 -2.70 -21.04 0.93
N SER A 65 -2.27 -21.68 -0.15
CA SER A 65 -1.48 -22.92 -0.10
C SER A 65 -0.01 -22.69 0.23
N VAL A 66 0.49 -21.46 0.01
CA VAL A 66 1.85 -21.06 0.34
C VAL A 66 1.91 -20.46 1.75
N SER A 67 2.98 -20.73 2.47
CA SER A 67 3.23 -20.17 3.80
C SER A 67 3.85 -18.76 3.70
N ALA A 68 3.91 -18.07 4.85
CA ALA A 68 4.65 -16.82 4.99
C ALA A 68 6.16 -16.99 4.72
N GLU A 69 6.68 -18.22 4.65
CA GLU A 69 8.07 -18.53 4.27
C GLU A 69 8.40 -18.05 2.85
N SER A 70 7.39 -17.74 2.02
CA SER A 70 7.62 -17.07 0.73
C SER A 70 8.32 -15.70 0.87
N LEU A 71 8.29 -15.10 2.06
CA LEU A 71 9.00 -13.85 2.40
C LEU A 71 10.45 -14.09 2.87
N ASP A 72 10.84 -15.34 3.14
CA ASP A 72 12.15 -15.67 3.69
C ASP A 72 13.32 -15.14 2.86
N PRO A 73 13.31 -15.18 1.51
CA PRO A 73 14.41 -14.62 0.72
C PRO A 73 14.66 -13.13 0.97
N ASP A 74 13.60 -12.37 1.29
CA ASP A 74 13.73 -10.94 1.59
C ASP A 74 14.10 -10.71 3.05
N LEU A 75 13.56 -11.51 3.97
CA LEU A 75 13.91 -11.46 5.39
C LEU A 75 15.35 -11.91 5.65
N ASP A 76 15.88 -12.87 4.89
CA ASP A 76 17.26 -13.34 4.98
C ASP A 76 18.26 -12.20 4.73
N LYS A 77 17.94 -11.28 3.81
CA LYS A 77 18.77 -10.11 3.51
C LYS A 77 18.97 -9.21 4.73
N LEU A 78 18.05 -9.22 5.70
CA LEU A 78 18.14 -8.39 6.91
C LEU A 78 19.19 -8.89 7.92
N SER A 79 19.74 -10.09 7.71
CA SER A 79 20.80 -10.67 8.56
C SER A 79 22.17 -10.07 8.24
N VAL A 80 22.39 -8.82 8.64
CA VAL A 80 23.61 -8.05 8.35
C VAL A 80 24.47 -7.80 9.59
N ALA A 81 25.78 -7.66 9.41
CA ALA A 81 26.74 -7.48 10.50
C ALA A 81 26.86 -6.02 10.98
N ASN A 82 26.52 -5.05 10.12
CA ASN A 82 26.73 -3.63 10.38
C ASN A 82 25.78 -2.74 9.56
N ILE A 83 25.81 -1.44 9.87
CA ILE A 83 24.92 -0.45 9.26
C ILE A 83 25.21 -0.23 7.77
N ASP A 84 26.45 -0.37 7.32
CA ASP A 84 26.80 -0.17 5.89
C ASP A 84 26.18 -1.29 5.04
N GLU A 85 26.27 -2.53 5.51
CA GLU A 85 25.55 -3.67 4.92
C GLU A 85 24.04 -3.47 4.96
N PHE A 86 23.49 -2.99 6.08
CA PHE A 86 22.05 -2.69 6.19
C PHE A 86 21.60 -1.65 5.16
N THR A 87 22.37 -0.58 4.94
CA THR A 87 22.02 0.43 3.92
C THR A 87 22.05 -0.12 2.50
N THR A 88 22.96 -1.06 2.21
CA THR A 88 22.98 -1.76 0.92
C THR A 88 21.71 -2.57 0.73
N VAL A 89 21.33 -3.36 1.76
CA VAL A 89 20.12 -4.18 1.75
C VAL A 89 18.86 -3.34 1.61
N LEU A 90 18.77 -2.19 2.28
CA LEU A 90 17.63 -1.27 2.09
C LEU A 90 17.49 -0.82 0.63
N GLY A 91 18.60 -0.56 -0.06
CA GLY A 91 18.56 -0.21 -1.49
C GLY A 91 18.17 -1.38 -2.40
N GLU A 92 18.56 -2.61 -2.05
CA GLU A 92 18.14 -3.82 -2.76
C GLU A 92 16.64 -4.07 -2.61
N LEU A 93 16.13 -3.93 -1.38
CA LEU A 93 14.71 -4.09 -1.05
C LEU A 93 13.85 -2.96 -1.63
N ASP A 94 14.33 -1.71 -1.65
CA ASP A 94 13.64 -0.57 -2.31
C ASP A 94 13.44 -0.82 -3.80
N ARG A 95 14.42 -1.43 -4.48
CA ARG A 95 14.30 -1.84 -5.89
C ARG A 95 13.21 -2.90 -6.11
N GLU A 96 12.91 -3.71 -5.10
CA GLU A 96 11.86 -4.74 -5.12
C GLU A 96 10.51 -4.21 -4.64
N GLY A 97 10.44 -2.94 -4.21
CA GLY A 97 9.21 -2.24 -3.81
C GLY A 97 8.97 -2.21 -2.30
N VAL A 98 9.95 -2.59 -1.48
CA VAL A 98 9.88 -2.50 -0.02
C VAL A 98 10.34 -1.12 0.43
N GLY A 99 9.49 -0.40 1.17
CA GLY A 99 9.78 0.97 1.59
C GLY A 99 11.00 1.09 2.52
N ALA A 100 11.82 2.12 2.28
CA ALA A 100 12.96 2.49 3.12
C ALA A 100 12.74 3.87 3.79
N PRO A 101 13.56 4.26 4.81
CA PRO A 101 13.48 5.58 5.45
C PRO A 101 13.74 6.77 4.50
N ILE A 102 14.37 6.50 3.35
CA ILE A 102 14.56 7.44 2.26
C ILE A 102 14.00 6.77 1.01
N SER A 103 13.16 7.48 0.27
CA SER A 103 12.68 7.01 -1.04
C SER A 103 13.08 8.03 -2.12
N TYR A 104 12.96 7.62 -3.38
CA TYR A 104 13.25 8.50 -4.50
C TYR A 104 12.33 8.25 -5.68
N TRP A 105 12.18 9.27 -6.52
CA TRP A 105 11.65 9.10 -7.86
C TRP A 105 12.49 9.91 -8.84
N VAL A 106 12.53 9.44 -10.09
CA VAL A 106 13.19 10.16 -11.18
C VAL A 106 12.13 10.94 -11.93
N THR A 107 12.29 12.26 -11.98
CA THR A 107 11.42 13.12 -12.76
C THR A 107 12.22 14.29 -13.34
N LYS A 108 11.58 15.09 -14.19
CA LYS A 108 12.18 16.29 -14.75
C LYS A 108 12.59 17.24 -13.62
N ASP A 109 13.80 17.75 -13.70
CA ASP A 109 14.27 18.83 -12.85
C ASP A 109 13.34 20.06 -13.00
N SER A 110 13.04 20.70 -11.88
CA SER A 110 12.24 21.93 -11.84
C SER A 110 12.91 23.08 -12.60
N ALA A 111 14.25 23.12 -12.61
CA ALA A 111 15.05 24.19 -13.21
C ALA A 111 15.58 23.87 -14.62
N SER A 112 15.41 22.63 -15.10
CA SER A 112 15.94 22.22 -16.40
C SER A 112 15.04 21.19 -17.10
N ASN A 113 15.53 20.62 -18.21
CA ASN A 113 14.87 19.51 -18.90
C ASN A 113 15.54 18.15 -18.60
N ASN A 114 16.51 18.13 -17.67
CA ASN A 114 17.18 16.89 -17.31
C ASN A 114 16.29 16.06 -16.38
N ALA A 115 16.40 14.74 -16.48
CA ALA A 115 15.85 13.84 -15.47
C ALA A 115 16.81 13.79 -14.27
N VAL A 116 16.28 13.96 -13.06
CA VAL A 116 17.05 13.90 -11.81
C VAL A 116 16.28 13.06 -10.79
N ALA A 117 17.03 12.41 -9.89
CA ALA A 117 16.45 11.74 -8.74
C ALA A 117 16.13 12.79 -7.65
N TYR A 118 14.88 12.80 -7.18
CA TYR A 118 14.49 13.54 -5.98
C TYR A 118 14.46 12.58 -4.81
N LEU A 119 15.25 12.89 -3.77
CA LEU A 119 15.26 12.13 -2.52
C LEU A 119 14.26 12.75 -1.54
N VAL A 120 13.48 11.91 -0.88
CA VAL A 120 12.52 12.35 0.14
C VAL A 120 12.55 11.47 1.38
N GLN A 121 12.07 12.05 2.49
CA GLN A 121 11.75 11.30 3.69
C GLN A 121 10.64 10.28 3.42
N SER A 122 10.77 9.11 4.04
CA SER A 122 9.86 7.97 3.92
C SER A 122 9.91 7.13 5.22
N GLY A 123 9.30 5.94 5.22
CA GLY A 123 9.46 4.93 6.27
C GLY A 123 8.45 5.00 7.41
N LEU A 124 7.44 5.87 7.32
CA LEU A 124 6.29 5.83 8.23
C LEU A 124 5.27 4.80 7.74
N GLY A 125 4.70 4.01 8.65
CA GLY A 125 3.60 3.09 8.32
C GLY A 125 2.20 3.63 8.69
N LEU A 126 2.11 4.87 9.14
CA LEU A 126 0.85 5.61 9.32
C LEU A 126 0.81 6.77 8.32
N PRO A 127 -0.38 7.30 7.98
CA PRO A 127 -0.56 8.16 6.80
C PRO A 127 0.25 9.46 6.79
N ASP A 128 0.61 9.98 7.96
CA ASP A 128 1.37 11.23 8.11
C ASP A 128 2.12 11.24 9.45
N GLU A 129 3.09 12.13 9.60
CA GLU A 129 3.78 12.36 10.87
C GLU A 129 2.79 12.64 12.02
N ALA A 130 1.69 13.35 11.73
CA ALA A 130 0.79 13.87 12.75
C ALA A 130 0.15 12.74 13.56
N TYR A 131 -0.02 11.56 12.96
CA TYR A 131 -0.52 10.36 13.64
C TYR A 131 0.36 9.94 14.83
N TYR A 132 1.65 10.28 14.80
CA TYR A 132 2.60 9.95 15.85
C TYR A 132 2.67 11.00 16.97
N ARG A 133 2.06 12.17 16.80
CA ARG A 133 2.23 13.31 17.73
C ARG A 133 0.93 13.94 18.21
N VAL A 134 -0.13 13.92 17.41
CA VAL A 134 -1.40 14.58 17.71
C VAL A 134 -2.32 13.64 18.48
N GLU A 135 -2.89 14.12 19.57
CA GLU A 135 -3.73 13.32 20.48
C GLU A 135 -5.00 12.78 19.81
N ALA A 136 -5.55 13.51 18.83
CA ALA A 136 -6.71 13.07 18.06
C ALA A 136 -6.49 11.74 17.30
N HIS A 137 -5.24 11.29 17.17
CA HIS A 137 -4.87 10.03 16.50
C HIS A 137 -4.39 8.95 17.48
N ALA A 138 -4.52 9.15 18.80
CA ALA A 138 -4.01 8.22 19.81
C ALA A 138 -4.55 6.80 19.62
N GLU A 139 -5.87 6.65 19.41
CA GLU A 139 -6.50 5.35 19.18
C GLU A 139 -5.95 4.65 17.93
N THR A 140 -5.79 5.37 16.81
CA THR A 140 -5.21 4.78 15.58
C THR A 140 -3.76 4.35 15.80
N ARG A 141 -2.97 5.14 16.54
CA ARG A 141 -1.58 4.81 16.86
C ARG A 141 -1.48 3.57 17.77
N GLU A 142 -2.37 3.44 18.76
CA GLU A 142 -2.45 2.26 19.61
C GLU A 142 -2.82 1.02 18.79
N ALA A 143 -3.86 1.11 17.96
CA ALA A 143 -4.26 0.03 17.06
C ALA A 143 -3.16 -0.36 16.07
N TYR A 144 -2.33 0.59 15.63
CA TYR A 144 -1.19 0.32 14.75
C TYR A 144 -0.12 -0.53 15.43
N VAL A 145 0.19 -0.27 16.71
CA VAL A 145 1.14 -1.09 17.48
C VAL A 145 0.62 -2.51 17.65
N GLU A 146 -0.67 -2.66 17.99
CA GLU A 146 -1.31 -3.98 18.09
C GLU A 146 -1.33 -4.72 16.75
N HIS A 147 -1.58 -3.99 15.65
CA HIS A 147 -1.56 -4.56 14.31
C HIS A 147 -0.16 -5.07 13.94
N ILE A 148 0.90 -4.29 14.19
CA ILE A 148 2.28 -4.72 13.95
C ILE A 148 2.58 -6.01 14.74
N ALA A 149 2.24 -6.03 16.03
CA ALA A 149 2.47 -7.21 16.87
C ALA A 149 1.77 -8.44 16.30
N ARG A 150 0.49 -8.32 15.92
CA ARG A 150 -0.27 -9.40 15.29
C ARG A 150 0.31 -9.84 13.95
N MET A 151 0.80 -8.90 13.13
CA MET A 151 1.43 -9.26 11.85
C MET A 151 2.71 -10.07 12.05
N LEU A 152 3.50 -9.74 13.08
CA LEU A 152 4.72 -10.47 13.42
C LEU A 152 4.43 -11.89 13.94
N GLU A 153 3.25 -12.14 14.55
CA GLU A 153 2.83 -13.48 14.99
C GLU A 153 2.65 -14.49 13.82
N PHE A 154 2.53 -14.01 12.57
CA PHE A 154 2.48 -14.88 11.40
C PHE A 154 3.86 -15.36 10.92
N LEU A 155 4.94 -14.81 11.44
CA LEU A 155 6.31 -15.22 11.12
C LEU A 155 6.80 -16.29 12.09
N ASP A 156 7.71 -17.15 11.62
CA ASP A 156 8.42 -18.05 12.54
C ASP A 156 9.23 -17.23 13.56
N PRO A 157 9.24 -17.59 14.86
CA PRO A 157 9.96 -16.84 15.88
C PRO A 157 11.45 -16.61 15.59
N SER A 158 12.09 -17.49 14.81
CA SER A 158 13.48 -17.31 14.38
C SER A 158 13.69 -16.08 13.48
N ARG A 159 12.63 -15.60 12.82
CA ARG A 159 12.62 -14.40 11.96
C ARG A 159 12.51 -13.09 12.74
N LEU A 160 12.29 -13.14 14.05
CA LEU A 160 12.10 -11.94 14.87
C LEU A 160 13.41 -11.34 15.42
N PHE A 161 14.57 -11.92 15.08
CA PHE A 161 15.89 -11.42 15.49
C PHE A 161 16.04 -11.20 17.00
N GLY A 162 15.29 -11.96 17.81
CA GLY A 162 15.29 -11.87 19.28
C GLY A 162 14.26 -10.92 19.89
N LEU A 163 13.30 -10.41 19.10
CA LEU A 163 12.10 -9.73 19.58
C LEU A 163 11.06 -10.71 20.17
#